data_AF-A0A9J6B098-F1
#
_entry.id   AF-A0A9J6B098-F1
#
_cell.length_a   1.000
_cell.length_b   1.000
_cell.length_c   1.000
_cell.angle_alpha   90.00
_cell.angle_beta   90.00
_cell.angle_gamma   90.00
#
_symmetry.space_group_name_H-M   'P 1'
#
loop_
_entity.id
_entity.type
_entity.pdbx_description
1 polymer ?
#
loop_
_entity_poly.entity_id
_entity_poly.type
_entity_poly.pdbx_seq_one_letter_code
_entity_poly.pdbx_strand_id
1 'polypeptide(L)'
;MLTFVGCPKVEVVFDDVQLFRSQLEGMKQIVELYISDCNSLTSFPFSILPTTLETITISDCKKLKLDPPVGEMFMEYLSLFRCDCIDDISPELLPTAHKLSVEYCHNLTRIVRKLKMACGGTQMTSLNIWGCNKLKWLPELLPSLKELQLWNCPEIKSFPEGGLQQLVIWNCKKLVNGQKGGIYRDSQSYSSIMMAVTKRLLVGNLPKIQSMLEQGQFSSFSHLTLLQSLQIGNIPNLQSLPEVALLSSLSQLIIHDCPNLKSLPVKGTPSSISKLSISECPLLTPLLEFDKGEYWLEINHISAIKINEEYL
;
A
#
# COMPACT_ATOMS: atom_id res chain seq x y z
N MET A 1 -18.19 -15.70 14.47
CA MET A 1 -16.85 -15.26 14.87
C MET A 1 -16.34 -16.17 15.97
N LEU A 2 -15.13 -16.72 15.83
CA LEU A 2 -14.42 -17.52 16.83
C LEU A 2 -13.22 -16.70 17.34
N THR A 3 -12.99 -16.67 18.66
CA THR A 3 -12.00 -15.78 19.28
C THR A 3 -11.14 -16.55 20.28
N PHE A 4 -9.82 -16.41 20.16
CA PHE A 4 -8.82 -16.90 21.13
C PHE A 4 -8.02 -15.71 21.65
N VAL A 5 -8.01 -15.48 22.97
CA VAL A 5 -7.28 -14.38 23.61
C VAL A 5 -6.48 -14.92 24.79
N GLY A 6 -5.17 -14.70 24.79
CA GLY A 6 -4.28 -15.12 25.88
C GLY A 6 -4.28 -16.63 26.14
N CYS A 7 -4.67 -17.45 25.17
CA CYS A 7 -4.86 -18.88 25.36
C CYS A 7 -3.49 -19.60 25.47
N PRO A 8 -3.11 -20.16 26.63
CA PRO A 8 -1.78 -20.73 26.85
C PRO A 8 -1.57 -22.11 26.20
N LYS A 9 -2.63 -22.71 25.66
CA LYS A 9 -2.63 -24.04 25.03
C LYS A 9 -3.34 -24.05 23.68
N VAL A 10 -3.41 -22.90 22.99
CA VAL A 10 -4.12 -22.83 21.71
C VAL A 10 -3.50 -23.77 20.67
N GLU A 11 -2.19 -24.03 20.76
CA GLU A 11 -1.49 -24.97 19.89
C GLU A 11 -2.03 -26.39 20.04
N VAL A 12 -2.30 -26.83 21.27
CA VAL A 12 -2.90 -28.15 21.54
C VAL A 12 -4.31 -28.26 20.93
N VAL A 13 -5.04 -27.15 20.90
CA VAL A 13 -6.36 -27.09 20.23
C VAL A 13 -6.22 -27.30 18.73
N PHE A 14 -5.13 -26.80 18.13
CA PHE A 14 -4.84 -26.95 16.71
C PHE A 14 -4.19 -28.29 16.35
N ASP A 15 -3.46 -28.93 17.27
CA ASP A 15 -2.82 -30.24 17.07
C ASP A 15 -3.84 -31.40 16.96
N ASP A 16 -4.97 -31.30 17.66
CA ASP A 16 -6.07 -32.28 17.53
C ASP A 16 -6.97 -31.94 16.35
N VAL A 17 -6.46 -32.20 15.14
CA VAL A 17 -7.07 -31.86 13.85
C VAL A 17 -8.51 -32.37 13.72
N GLN A 18 -8.79 -33.59 14.19
CA GLN A 18 -10.12 -34.21 14.07
C GLN A 18 -11.11 -33.58 15.04
N LEU A 19 -10.68 -33.32 16.28
CA LEU A 19 -11.52 -32.68 17.28
C LEU A 19 -11.82 -31.23 16.90
N PHE A 20 -10.81 -30.48 16.48
CA PHE A 20 -10.98 -29.07 16.11
C PHE A 20 -11.88 -28.91 14.90
N ARG A 21 -11.69 -29.72 13.85
CA ARG A 21 -12.55 -29.73 12.67
C ARG A 21 -13.99 -30.10 13.02
N SER A 22 -14.20 -31.14 13.83
CA SER A 22 -15.55 -31.55 14.25
C SER A 22 -16.25 -30.48 15.10
N GLN A 23 -15.51 -29.79 15.98
CA GLN A 23 -16.03 -28.66 16.75
C GLN A 23 -16.40 -27.47 15.85
N LEU A 24 -15.58 -27.16 14.84
CA LEU A 24 -15.86 -26.12 13.84
C LEU A 24 -17.08 -26.46 12.98
N GLU A 25 -17.24 -27.72 12.55
CA GLU A 25 -18.40 -28.17 11.77
C GLU A 25 -19.71 -28.11 12.58
N GLY A 26 -19.64 -28.31 13.91
CA GLY A 26 -20.78 -28.15 14.82
C GLY A 26 -21.13 -26.68 15.14
N MET A 27 -20.19 -25.75 14.95
CA MET A 27 -20.42 -24.32 15.11
C MET A 27 -20.93 -23.73 13.78
N LYS A 28 -22.24 -23.50 13.69
CA LYS A 28 -22.91 -22.88 12.52
C LYS A 28 -22.02 -21.79 11.87
N GLN A 29 -21.51 -22.11 10.67
CA GLN A 29 -20.73 -21.27 9.73
C GLN A 29 -19.90 -20.15 10.38
N ILE A 30 -18.71 -20.50 10.88
CA ILE A 30 -17.74 -19.49 11.31
C ILE A 30 -17.14 -18.80 10.09
N VAL A 31 -17.34 -17.49 10.02
CA VAL A 31 -16.84 -16.62 8.95
C VAL A 31 -15.58 -15.86 9.37
N GLU A 32 -15.40 -15.63 10.67
CA GLU A 32 -14.31 -14.81 11.22
C GLU A 32 -13.59 -15.54 12.35
N LEU A 33 -12.26 -15.50 12.34
CA LEU A 33 -11.37 -16.03 13.37
C LEU A 33 -10.43 -14.92 13.86
N TYR A 34 -10.45 -14.69 15.17
CA TYR A 34 -9.58 -13.72 15.84
C TYR A 34 -8.68 -14.44 16.85
N ILE A 35 -7.38 -14.23 16.75
CA ILE A 35 -6.37 -14.78 17.66
C ILE A 35 -5.54 -13.62 18.21
N SER A 36 -5.41 -13.54 19.53
CA SER A 36 -4.65 -12.49 20.20
C SER A 36 -3.82 -13.01 21.36
N ASP A 37 -2.58 -12.55 21.47
CA ASP A 37 -1.66 -12.84 22.59
C ASP A 37 -1.50 -14.34 22.90
N CYS A 38 -1.62 -15.18 21.87
CA CYS A 38 -1.52 -16.63 21.99
C CYS A 38 -0.08 -17.09 21.78
N ASN A 39 0.78 -16.85 22.76
CA ASN A 39 2.24 -17.12 22.67
C ASN A 39 2.62 -18.61 22.69
N SER A 40 1.65 -19.52 22.87
CA SER A 40 1.85 -20.95 22.63
C SER A 40 1.77 -21.31 21.14
N LEU A 41 1.13 -20.50 20.30
CA LEU A 41 0.92 -20.82 18.89
C LEU A 41 2.25 -20.74 18.11
N THR A 42 2.83 -21.89 17.75
CA THR A 42 4.07 -21.90 16.94
C THR A 42 3.84 -22.13 15.46
N SER A 43 2.75 -22.78 15.07
CA SER A 43 2.31 -22.92 13.67
C SER A 43 0.82 -22.61 13.53
N PHE A 44 0.42 -22.04 12.38
CA PHE A 44 -0.99 -21.81 12.07
C PHE A 44 -1.49 -22.78 10.99
N PRO A 45 -2.43 -23.68 11.32
CA PRO A 45 -2.84 -24.74 10.41
C PRO A 45 -3.95 -24.27 9.46
N PHE A 46 -3.61 -23.58 8.37
CA PHE A 46 -4.62 -23.15 7.39
C PHE A 46 -5.43 -24.31 6.80
N SER A 47 -4.84 -25.50 6.70
CA SER A 47 -5.44 -26.69 6.09
C SER A 47 -6.61 -27.31 6.88
N ILE A 48 -6.75 -26.98 8.17
CA ILE A 48 -7.79 -27.57 9.04
C ILE A 48 -8.99 -26.63 9.24
N LEU A 49 -8.89 -25.41 8.70
CA LEU A 49 -9.92 -24.40 8.84
C LEU A 49 -11.14 -24.72 7.98
N PRO A 50 -12.36 -24.34 8.43
CA PRO A 50 -13.56 -24.57 7.65
C PRO A 50 -13.54 -23.66 6.41
N THR A 51 -14.08 -24.15 5.29
CA THR A 51 -14.16 -23.38 4.03
C THR A 51 -15.09 -22.17 4.13
N THR A 52 -15.88 -22.06 5.20
CA THR A 52 -16.74 -20.90 5.49
C THR A 52 -15.96 -19.71 6.04
N LEU A 53 -14.69 -19.89 6.40
CA LEU A 53 -13.89 -18.87 7.05
C LEU A 53 -13.35 -17.87 6.01
N GLU A 54 -13.84 -16.64 6.07
CA GLU A 54 -13.48 -15.57 5.14
C GLU A 54 -12.43 -14.62 5.72
N THR A 55 -12.45 -14.43 7.05
CA THR A 55 -11.60 -13.44 7.73
C THR A 55 -10.77 -14.07 8.84
N ILE A 56 -9.46 -13.83 8.81
CA ILE A 56 -8.52 -14.22 9.86
C ILE A 56 -7.77 -12.99 10.34
N THR A 57 -7.79 -12.74 11.63
CA THR A 57 -6.98 -11.71 12.28
C THR A 57 -6.14 -12.33 13.37
N ILE A 58 -4.82 -12.14 13.29
CA ILE A 58 -3.87 -12.63 14.28
C ILE A 58 -3.08 -11.44 14.83
N SER A 59 -3.08 -11.30 16.15
CA SER A 59 -2.45 -10.18 16.86
C SER A 59 -1.56 -10.66 18.00
N ASP A 60 -0.40 -10.03 18.18
CA ASP A 60 0.47 -10.22 19.34
C ASP A 60 0.94 -11.67 19.58
N CYS A 61 0.91 -12.53 18.56
CA CYS A 61 1.40 -13.91 18.63
C CYS A 61 2.90 -13.95 18.35
N LYS A 62 3.73 -14.04 19.39
CA LYS A 62 5.20 -13.85 19.29
C LYS A 62 6.01 -15.08 18.89
N LYS A 63 5.37 -16.23 18.65
CA LYS A 63 6.05 -17.47 18.23
C LYS A 63 5.50 -18.06 16.92
N LEU A 64 4.53 -17.39 16.33
CA LEU A 64 3.80 -17.83 15.15
C LEU A 64 4.71 -17.99 13.94
N LYS A 65 4.65 -19.17 13.32
CA LYS A 65 5.06 -19.41 11.95
C LYS A 65 3.81 -19.68 11.11
N LEU A 66 3.81 -19.16 9.89
CA LEU A 66 2.72 -19.39 8.95
C LEU A 66 3.09 -20.58 8.08
N ASP A 67 2.36 -21.68 8.25
CA ASP A 67 2.50 -22.83 7.38
C ASP A 67 1.75 -22.58 6.07
N PRO A 68 2.20 -23.16 4.95
CA PRO A 68 1.50 -23.01 3.68
C PRO A 68 0.10 -23.66 3.77
N PRO A 69 -0.96 -23.00 3.26
CA PRO A 69 -2.26 -23.63 3.11
C PRO A 69 -2.14 -24.86 2.20
N VAL A 70 -2.72 -25.98 2.65
CA VAL A 70 -2.82 -27.22 1.86
C VAL A 70 -4.28 -27.34 1.38
N GLY A 71 -4.52 -27.11 0.09
CA GLY A 71 -5.85 -27.20 -0.53
C GLY A 71 -6.38 -25.86 -1.05
N GLU A 72 -7.55 -25.89 -1.70
CA GLU A 72 -8.27 -24.69 -2.15
C GLU A 72 -8.99 -24.05 -0.95
N MET A 73 -8.35 -23.04 -0.35
CA MET A 73 -8.99 -22.19 0.65
C MET A 73 -9.19 -20.80 0.03
N PHE A 74 -10.42 -20.29 0.12
CA PHE A 74 -10.75 -18.92 -0.25
C PHE A 74 -10.87 -18.09 1.02
N MET A 75 -10.01 -17.08 1.14
CA MET A 75 -10.00 -16.13 2.24
C MET A 75 -10.21 -14.73 1.67
N GLU A 76 -11.09 -13.96 2.26
CA GLU A 76 -11.34 -12.58 1.88
C GLU A 76 -10.30 -11.66 2.51
N TYR A 77 -10.01 -11.84 3.80
CA TYR A 77 -9.14 -10.93 4.55
C TYR A 77 -8.23 -11.65 5.54
N LEU A 78 -6.92 -11.42 5.41
CA LEU A 78 -5.91 -11.82 6.39
C LEU A 78 -5.29 -10.56 7.00
N SER A 79 -5.31 -10.46 8.33
CA SER A 79 -4.64 -9.40 9.08
C SER A 79 -3.64 -9.97 10.08
N LEU A 80 -2.42 -9.43 10.05
CA LEU A 80 -1.33 -9.75 10.97
C LEU A 80 -0.91 -8.46 11.68
N PHE A 81 -1.07 -8.41 13.00
CA PHE A 81 -0.76 -7.24 13.82
C PHE A 81 0.26 -7.59 14.91
N ARG A 82 1.38 -6.86 15.00
CA ARG A 82 2.43 -7.07 16.03
C ARG A 82 2.92 -8.52 16.14
N CYS A 83 3.00 -9.23 15.02
CA CYS A 83 3.49 -10.62 14.94
C CYS A 83 5.00 -10.64 14.64
N ASP A 84 5.82 -10.19 15.58
CA ASP A 84 7.27 -9.98 15.41
C ASP A 84 8.09 -11.28 15.22
N CYS A 85 7.50 -12.46 15.30
CA CYS A 85 8.17 -13.72 14.91
C CYS A 85 8.23 -13.95 13.40
N ILE A 86 7.43 -13.23 12.62
CA ILE A 86 7.35 -13.41 11.18
C ILE A 86 8.44 -12.56 10.52
N ASP A 87 9.42 -13.21 9.90
CA ASP A 87 10.49 -12.57 9.13
C ASP A 87 10.34 -12.72 7.61
N ASP A 88 9.50 -13.65 7.16
CA ASP A 88 9.13 -13.94 5.76
C ASP A 88 7.65 -14.38 5.68
N ILE A 89 6.89 -13.83 4.72
CA ILE A 89 5.55 -14.32 4.36
C ILE A 89 5.68 -15.08 3.04
N SER A 90 5.48 -16.40 3.12
CA SER A 90 5.72 -17.34 2.01
C SER A 90 4.71 -17.16 0.86
N PRO A 91 5.11 -17.34 -0.42
CA PRO A 91 4.23 -17.21 -1.58
C PRO A 91 3.05 -18.16 -1.61
N GLU A 92 3.06 -19.23 -0.83
CA GLU A 92 1.98 -20.20 -0.76
C GLU A 92 0.79 -19.69 0.07
N LEU A 93 0.98 -18.67 0.92
CA LEU A 93 -0.09 -18.06 1.73
C LEU A 93 -0.94 -17.06 0.95
N LEU A 94 -0.32 -16.31 0.04
CA LEU A 94 -0.96 -15.23 -0.72
C LEU A 94 -2.05 -15.63 -1.75
N PRO A 95 -2.02 -16.81 -2.40
CA PRO A 95 -3.02 -17.18 -3.40
C PRO A 95 -4.42 -17.35 -2.81
N THR A 96 -4.52 -17.55 -1.50
CA THR A 96 -5.79 -17.76 -0.80
C THR A 96 -6.49 -16.46 -0.41
N ALA A 97 -5.76 -15.35 -0.23
CA ALA A 97 -6.31 -14.11 0.32
C ALA A 97 -6.62 -13.05 -0.75
N HIS A 98 -7.84 -12.48 -0.72
CA HIS A 98 -8.19 -11.31 -1.55
C HIS A 98 -7.56 -10.02 -1.03
N LYS A 99 -7.43 -9.89 0.30
CA LYS A 99 -6.87 -8.72 0.98
C LYS A 99 -5.91 -9.14 2.08
N LEU A 100 -4.76 -8.47 2.15
CA LEU A 100 -3.74 -8.70 3.18
C LEU A 100 -3.41 -7.39 3.89
N SER A 101 -3.52 -7.38 5.23
CA SER A 101 -3.01 -6.31 6.09
C SER A 101 -1.87 -6.83 6.97
N VAL A 102 -0.72 -6.14 6.97
CA VAL A 102 0.41 -6.46 7.83
C VAL A 102 0.88 -5.22 8.57
N GLU A 103 0.74 -5.23 9.89
CA GLU A 103 0.85 -4.03 10.71
C GLU A 103 1.80 -4.29 11.89
N TYR A 104 2.81 -3.42 12.03
CA TYR A 104 3.78 -3.45 13.13
C TYR A 104 4.49 -4.81 13.30
N CYS A 105 4.71 -5.55 12.21
CA CYS A 105 5.56 -6.74 12.18
C CYS A 105 7.01 -6.32 11.91
N HIS A 106 7.76 -5.98 12.96
CA HIS A 106 9.04 -5.28 12.86
C HIS A 106 10.19 -6.17 12.36
N ASN A 107 10.06 -7.49 12.48
CA ASN A 107 11.05 -8.44 11.97
C ASN A 107 10.82 -8.88 10.53
N LEU A 108 9.67 -8.55 9.94
CA LEU A 108 9.35 -8.89 8.56
C LEU A 108 10.36 -8.25 7.61
N THR A 109 11.10 -9.06 6.87
CA THR A 109 12.12 -8.58 5.93
C THR A 109 11.67 -8.61 4.48
N ARG A 110 10.75 -9.52 4.13
CA ARG A 110 10.23 -9.68 2.78
C ARG A 110 8.82 -10.28 2.77
N ILE A 111 8.09 -10.00 1.71
CA ILE A 111 6.87 -10.72 1.33
C ILE A 111 7.17 -11.34 -0.03
N VAL A 112 7.29 -12.67 -0.09
CA VAL A 112 7.51 -13.49 -1.30
C VAL A 112 8.84 -13.28 -2.04
N ARG A 113 9.40 -14.36 -2.59
CA ARG A 113 10.58 -14.34 -3.46
C ARG A 113 10.32 -14.68 -4.92
N LYS A 114 9.36 -15.57 -5.22
CA LYS A 114 8.92 -15.95 -6.57
C LYS A 114 7.50 -16.54 -6.51
N LEU A 115 6.55 -15.97 -7.25
CA LEU A 115 5.34 -16.71 -7.62
C LEU A 115 5.73 -17.65 -8.76
N LYS A 116 5.88 -18.96 -8.49
CA LYS A 116 5.91 -19.94 -9.57
C LYS A 116 4.50 -19.97 -10.15
N MET A 117 4.27 -19.28 -11.26
CA MET A 117 3.01 -19.34 -11.99
C MET A 117 2.84 -20.72 -12.62
N ALA A 118 2.37 -21.67 -11.82
CA ALA A 118 1.66 -22.84 -12.32
C ALA A 118 0.17 -22.50 -12.21
N CYS A 119 -0.45 -22.16 -13.36
CA CYS A 119 -1.88 -22.07 -13.60
C CYS A 119 -2.78 -21.77 -12.36
N GLY A 120 -2.76 -20.52 -11.93
CA GLY A 120 -3.58 -20.00 -10.81
C GLY A 120 -3.00 -18.69 -10.32
N GLY A 121 -3.33 -17.57 -10.98
CA GLY A 121 -2.83 -16.25 -10.58
C GLY A 121 -3.27 -15.89 -9.15
N THR A 122 -2.49 -15.07 -8.44
CA THR A 122 -2.93 -14.53 -7.14
C THR A 122 -4.22 -13.72 -7.32
N GLN A 123 -5.23 -13.96 -6.48
CA GLN A 123 -6.47 -13.18 -6.47
C GLN A 123 -6.37 -11.90 -5.62
N MET A 124 -5.22 -11.67 -4.97
CA MET A 124 -5.02 -10.53 -4.08
C MET A 124 -5.22 -9.19 -4.81
N THR A 125 -6.22 -8.44 -4.37
CA THR A 125 -6.60 -7.14 -4.93
C THR A 125 -6.17 -5.97 -4.06
N SER A 126 -5.96 -6.18 -2.75
CA SER A 126 -5.54 -5.13 -1.81
C SER A 126 -4.41 -5.60 -0.88
N LEU A 127 -3.38 -4.79 -0.76
CA LEU A 127 -2.23 -5.01 0.12
C LEU A 127 -2.00 -3.77 0.97
N ASN A 128 -2.14 -3.89 2.29
CA ASN A 128 -1.87 -2.83 3.26
C ASN A 128 -0.72 -3.24 4.17
N ILE A 129 0.28 -2.36 4.31
CA ILE A 129 1.45 -2.60 5.16
C ILE A 129 1.74 -1.34 5.96
N TRP A 130 1.76 -1.48 7.29
CA TRP A 130 2.05 -0.39 8.21
C TRP A 130 3.17 -0.77 9.19
N GLY A 131 4.16 0.12 9.37
CA GLY A 131 5.09 0.06 10.50
C GLY A 131 6.06 -1.13 10.46
N CYS A 132 6.19 -1.79 9.31
CA CYS A 132 7.10 -2.91 9.11
C CYS A 132 8.52 -2.40 8.87
N ASN A 133 9.27 -2.19 9.95
CA ASN A 133 10.54 -1.45 9.93
C ASN A 133 11.68 -2.12 9.15
N LYS A 134 11.72 -3.46 9.08
CA LYS A 134 12.78 -4.21 8.38
C LYS A 134 12.36 -4.66 6.98
N LEU A 135 11.13 -4.38 6.56
CA LEU A 135 10.60 -4.83 5.28
C LEU A 135 11.37 -4.15 4.15
N LYS A 136 12.02 -4.96 3.31
CA LYS A 136 12.85 -4.49 2.19
C LYS A 136 12.21 -4.75 0.84
N TRP A 137 11.45 -5.85 0.74
CA TRP A 137 11.04 -6.41 -0.54
C TRP A 137 9.57 -6.84 -0.53
N LEU A 138 8.88 -6.45 -1.61
CA LEU A 138 7.57 -6.95 -2.01
C LEU A 138 7.72 -7.83 -3.27
N PRO A 139 6.70 -8.64 -3.60
CA PRO A 139 6.72 -9.36 -4.87
C PRO A 139 6.78 -8.36 -6.03
N GLU A 140 7.58 -8.63 -7.06
CA GLU A 140 7.72 -7.72 -8.21
C GLU A 140 6.46 -7.67 -9.07
N LEU A 141 5.72 -8.78 -9.17
CA LEU A 141 4.53 -8.91 -10.00
C LEU A 141 3.32 -9.35 -9.16
N LEU A 142 2.31 -8.50 -9.10
CA LEU A 142 0.99 -8.82 -8.54
C LEU A 142 -0.08 -8.35 -9.54
N PRO A 143 -0.42 -9.16 -10.55
CA PRO A 143 -1.19 -8.70 -11.71
C PRO A 143 -2.64 -8.32 -11.36
N SER A 144 -3.19 -8.91 -10.30
CA SER A 144 -4.55 -8.65 -9.81
C SER A 144 -4.63 -7.52 -8.79
N LEU A 145 -3.48 -6.97 -8.34
CA LEU A 145 -3.44 -5.97 -7.28
C LEU A 145 -3.98 -4.64 -7.81
N LYS A 146 -5.01 -4.14 -7.14
CA LYS A 146 -5.68 -2.87 -7.44
C LYS A 146 -5.33 -1.80 -6.42
N GLU A 147 -5.07 -2.19 -5.18
CA GLU A 147 -4.83 -1.26 -4.07
C GLU A 147 -3.55 -1.63 -3.34
N LEU A 148 -2.65 -0.65 -3.19
CA LEU A 148 -1.44 -0.81 -2.40
C LEU A 148 -1.32 0.36 -1.41
N GLN A 149 -1.17 0.04 -0.13
CA GLN A 149 -0.92 1.00 0.92
C GLN A 149 0.36 0.65 1.69
N LEU A 150 1.29 1.59 1.77
CA LEU A 150 2.56 1.46 2.46
C LEU A 150 2.73 2.63 3.42
N TRP A 151 2.77 2.36 4.72
CA TRP A 151 2.87 3.37 5.76
C TRP A 151 4.03 3.06 6.70
N ASN A 152 4.92 4.02 6.94
CA ASN A 152 6.02 3.91 7.90
C ASN A 152 6.90 2.65 7.67
N CYS A 153 7.22 2.32 6.41
CA CYS A 153 8.15 1.25 6.06
C CYS A 153 9.50 1.84 5.58
N PRO A 154 10.44 2.19 6.48
CA PRO A 154 11.64 2.95 6.13
C PRO A 154 12.63 2.17 5.25
N GLU A 155 12.68 0.84 5.37
CA GLU A 155 13.65 -0.02 4.67
C GLU A 155 13.21 -0.50 3.29
N ILE A 156 11.94 -0.28 2.92
CA ILE A 156 11.37 -0.79 1.67
C ILE A 156 12.03 -0.11 0.47
N LYS A 157 12.41 -0.91 -0.53
CA LYS A 157 13.17 -0.42 -1.68
C LYS A 157 12.34 -0.32 -2.94
N SER A 158 11.37 -1.20 -3.13
CA SER A 158 10.53 -1.26 -4.32
C SER A 158 9.13 -1.73 -3.94
N PHE A 159 8.19 -1.55 -4.86
CA PHE A 159 6.82 -2.03 -4.77
C PHE A 159 6.43 -2.74 -6.08
N PRO A 160 5.41 -3.62 -6.08
CA PRO A 160 4.99 -4.40 -7.25
C PRO A 160 4.63 -3.53 -8.45
N GLU A 161 5.05 -3.95 -9.64
CA GLU A 161 4.51 -3.44 -10.90
C GLU A 161 3.16 -4.14 -11.19
N GLY A 162 2.15 -3.36 -11.57
CA GLY A 162 0.79 -3.86 -11.81
C GLY A 162 -0.21 -2.75 -12.07
N GLY A 163 -1.41 -3.13 -12.53
CA GLY A 163 -2.54 -2.23 -12.82
C GLY A 163 -3.21 -1.65 -11.56
N LEU A 164 -2.41 -1.09 -10.64
CA LEU A 164 -2.85 -0.45 -9.41
C LEU A 164 -3.83 0.66 -9.76
N GLN A 165 -5.00 0.65 -9.13
CA GLN A 165 -6.01 1.73 -9.19
C GLN A 165 -5.80 2.74 -8.06
N GLN A 166 -5.28 2.29 -6.92
CA GLN A 166 -4.98 3.13 -5.77
C GLN A 166 -3.59 2.80 -5.22
N LEU A 167 -2.77 3.82 -5.06
CA LEU A 167 -1.45 3.73 -4.45
C LEU A 167 -1.34 4.76 -3.33
N VAL A 168 -1.05 4.30 -2.12
CA VAL A 168 -0.79 5.13 -0.95
C VAL A 168 0.60 4.79 -0.42
N ILE A 169 1.48 5.79 -0.36
CA ILE A 169 2.82 5.63 0.19
C ILE A 169 3.09 6.78 1.16
N TRP A 170 3.42 6.43 2.40
CA TRP A 170 3.70 7.37 3.46
C TRP A 170 4.91 6.94 4.29
N ASN A 171 5.88 7.85 4.48
CA ASN A 171 7.05 7.62 5.33
C ASN A 171 7.86 6.35 4.95
N CYS A 172 8.04 6.10 3.65
CA CYS A 172 8.79 4.96 3.10
C CYS A 172 10.16 5.39 2.55
N LYS A 173 11.10 5.70 3.45
CA LYS A 173 12.28 6.53 3.13
C LYS A 173 13.22 5.99 2.05
N LYS A 174 13.39 4.67 1.93
CA LYS A 174 14.33 4.05 0.95
C LYS A 174 13.69 3.70 -0.39
N LEU A 175 12.38 3.88 -0.55
CA LEU A 175 11.63 3.43 -1.72
C LEU A 175 12.11 4.14 -2.99
N VAL A 176 12.39 3.37 -4.04
CA VAL A 176 12.69 3.84 -5.40
C VAL A 176 11.69 3.24 -6.37
N ASN A 177 11.18 4.05 -7.30
CA ASN A 177 10.37 3.54 -8.40
C ASN A 177 11.25 2.71 -9.34
N GLY A 178 10.72 1.62 -9.89
CA GLY A 178 11.43 0.58 -10.63
C GLY A 178 12.51 1.09 -11.58
N GLN A 179 13.76 1.09 -11.11
CA GLN A 179 14.95 1.09 -11.96
C GLN A 179 15.69 -0.20 -11.67
N LYS A 180 15.71 -1.08 -12.68
CA LYS A 180 16.55 -2.28 -12.83
C LYS A 180 17.41 -2.62 -11.60
N GLY A 181 16.77 -3.16 -10.57
CA GLY A 181 17.43 -3.87 -9.49
C GLY A 181 17.79 -5.29 -9.93
N GLY A 182 18.37 -5.44 -11.12
CA GLY A 182 18.73 -6.73 -11.67
C GLY A 182 20.15 -7.11 -11.27
N ILE A 183 20.27 -8.12 -10.41
CA ILE A 183 21.35 -9.12 -10.55
C ILE A 183 21.12 -9.95 -11.83
N TYR A 184 20.00 -9.73 -12.54
CA TYR A 184 19.65 -10.38 -13.79
C TYR A 184 19.54 -9.33 -14.90
N ARG A 185 20.61 -9.20 -15.71
CA ARG A 185 20.51 -8.73 -17.09
C ARG A 185 20.24 -9.97 -17.91
N ASP A 186 19.06 -10.06 -18.50
CA ASP A 186 18.70 -10.78 -19.74
C ASP A 186 17.19 -10.53 -19.89
N SER A 187 16.77 -9.51 -20.65
CA SER A 187 16.59 -9.47 -22.11
C SER A 187 15.08 -9.42 -22.41
N GLN A 188 14.70 -8.43 -23.21
CA GLN A 188 13.40 -8.21 -23.86
C GLN A 188 12.20 -7.68 -23.05
N SER A 189 11.93 -6.39 -23.30
CA SER A 189 10.64 -5.70 -23.42
C SER A 189 9.48 -6.05 -22.47
N TYR A 190 9.44 -5.39 -21.31
CA TYR A 190 8.17 -4.90 -20.72
C TYR A 190 8.32 -3.45 -20.20
N SER A 191 9.19 -2.67 -20.85
CA SER A 191 9.41 -1.27 -20.56
C SER A 191 8.14 -0.46 -20.89
N SER A 192 7.60 0.22 -19.88
CA SER A 192 6.79 1.44 -19.98
C SER A 192 5.25 1.34 -20.04
N ILE A 193 4.60 0.17 -19.96
CA ILE A 193 3.13 0.10 -20.19
C ILE A 193 2.27 -0.31 -18.97
N MET A 194 2.80 -0.92 -17.90
CA MET A 194 1.91 -1.55 -16.90
C MET A 194 1.81 -0.87 -15.52
N MET A 195 2.06 0.44 -15.45
CA MET A 195 1.75 1.30 -14.29
C MET A 195 0.55 2.24 -14.55
N ALA A 196 -0.04 2.20 -15.76
CA ALA A 196 -0.89 3.25 -16.32
C ALA A 196 -2.36 3.24 -15.86
N VAL A 197 -2.73 2.61 -14.73
CA VAL A 197 -4.15 2.48 -14.30
C VAL A 197 -4.47 3.17 -12.97
N THR A 198 -3.49 3.82 -12.33
CA THR A 198 -3.72 4.43 -11.01
C THR A 198 -4.61 5.64 -11.10
N LYS A 199 -5.83 5.55 -10.55
CA LYS A 199 -6.80 6.64 -10.46
C LYS A 199 -6.51 7.56 -9.28
N ARG A 200 -5.95 7.03 -8.18
CA ARG A 200 -5.65 7.79 -6.96
C ARG A 200 -4.24 7.49 -6.44
N LEU A 201 -3.45 8.53 -6.24
CA LEU A 201 -2.09 8.47 -5.72
C LEU A 201 -1.98 9.38 -4.50
N LEU A 202 -1.66 8.82 -3.34
CA LEU A 202 -1.35 9.56 -2.10
C LEU A 202 0.11 9.31 -1.72
N VAL A 203 0.86 10.39 -1.54
CA VAL A 203 2.31 10.36 -1.37
C VAL A 203 2.70 11.33 -0.27
N GLY A 204 3.43 10.86 0.75
CA GLY A 204 3.95 11.76 1.78
C GLY A 204 5.19 11.27 2.52
N ASN A 205 5.97 12.21 3.05
CA ASN A 205 7.21 11.97 3.77
C ASN A 205 8.19 11.00 3.06
N LEU A 206 8.50 11.29 1.78
CA LEU A 206 9.42 10.52 0.94
C LEU A 206 10.69 11.33 0.59
N PRO A 207 11.81 11.12 1.31
CA PRO A 207 13.08 11.84 1.09
C PRO A 207 13.71 11.60 -0.28
N LYS A 208 13.32 10.54 -1.01
CA LYS A 208 13.79 10.27 -2.38
C LYS A 208 12.89 10.87 -3.46
N ILE A 209 11.61 11.11 -3.18
CA ILE A 209 10.81 11.94 -4.10
C ILE A 209 11.41 13.35 -4.15
N GLN A 210 11.90 13.87 -3.03
CA GLN A 210 12.73 15.07 -3.02
C GLN A 210 13.92 14.98 -3.99
N SER A 211 14.74 13.92 -3.96
CA SER A 211 15.86 13.80 -4.92
C SER A 211 15.41 13.57 -6.37
N MET A 212 14.26 12.93 -6.60
CA MET A 212 13.68 12.73 -7.93
C MET A 212 13.11 14.03 -8.51
N LEU A 213 12.52 14.87 -7.66
CA LEU A 213 12.03 16.21 -8.00
C LEU A 213 13.18 17.15 -8.32
N GLU A 214 14.27 17.07 -7.54
CA GLU A 214 15.50 17.84 -7.78
C GLU A 214 16.25 17.39 -9.03
N GLN A 215 16.17 16.11 -9.43
CA GLN A 215 16.90 15.55 -10.58
C GLN A 215 16.07 15.45 -11.88
N GLY A 216 14.82 15.91 -11.90
CA GLY A 216 13.96 15.84 -13.09
C GLY A 216 13.63 14.42 -13.56
N GLN A 217 13.81 13.41 -12.70
CA GLN A 217 13.65 11.99 -13.03
C GLN A 217 12.20 11.50 -12.84
N PHE A 218 11.24 12.30 -13.31
CA PHE A 218 9.81 11.97 -13.27
C PHE A 218 9.30 11.28 -14.56
N SER A 219 10.19 10.86 -15.46
CA SER A 219 9.83 10.04 -16.64
C SER A 219 9.16 8.70 -16.26
N SER A 220 9.21 8.30 -14.99
CA SER A 220 8.46 7.13 -14.50
C SER A 220 6.97 7.40 -14.22
N PHE A 221 6.54 8.67 -14.09
CA PHE A 221 5.16 9.07 -13.83
C PHE A 221 4.44 9.67 -15.05
N SER A 222 5.15 10.01 -16.12
CA SER A 222 4.56 10.42 -17.41
C SER A 222 3.61 9.36 -17.99
N HIS A 223 3.71 8.12 -17.51
CA HIS A 223 2.85 7.00 -17.87
C HIS A 223 1.56 6.93 -17.03
N LEU A 224 1.36 7.79 -16.02
CA LEU A 224 0.13 7.86 -15.22
C LEU A 224 -0.99 8.66 -15.92
N THR A 225 -1.26 8.34 -17.18
CA THR A 225 -2.22 9.09 -18.01
C THR A 225 -3.66 9.02 -17.51
N LEU A 226 -3.99 8.08 -16.63
CA LEU A 226 -5.33 7.88 -16.03
C LEU A 226 -5.47 8.40 -14.60
N LEU A 227 -4.44 9.07 -14.05
CA LEU A 227 -4.50 9.58 -12.68
C LEU A 227 -5.55 10.68 -12.53
N GLN A 228 -6.55 10.46 -11.67
CA GLN A 228 -7.66 11.39 -11.43
C GLN A 228 -7.47 12.20 -10.14
N SER A 229 -6.77 11.65 -9.15
CA SER A 229 -6.53 12.30 -7.86
C SER A 229 -5.08 12.12 -7.42
N LEU A 230 -4.40 13.22 -7.16
CA LEU A 230 -3.05 13.26 -6.59
C LEU A 230 -3.11 13.98 -5.24
N GLN A 231 -2.63 13.31 -4.20
CA GLN A 231 -2.50 13.87 -2.87
C GLN A 231 -1.03 13.84 -2.45
N ILE A 232 -0.48 14.98 -2.08
CA ILE A 232 0.89 15.16 -1.63
C ILE A 232 0.82 15.72 -0.21
N GLY A 233 1.61 15.21 0.73
CA GLY A 233 1.75 15.93 1.98
C GLY A 233 2.86 15.50 2.92
N ASN A 234 3.08 16.31 3.96
CA ASN A 234 4.13 16.13 4.95
C ASN A 234 5.50 15.95 4.28
N ILE A 235 5.87 16.89 3.39
CA ILE A 235 7.17 16.89 2.71
C ILE A 235 7.90 18.20 3.05
N PRO A 236 8.66 18.24 4.16
CA PRO A 236 9.19 19.49 4.70
C PRO A 236 10.16 20.20 3.78
N ASN A 237 10.91 19.49 2.93
CA ASN A 237 11.91 20.08 2.03
C ASN A 237 11.41 20.27 0.59
N LEU A 238 10.14 19.97 0.30
CA LEU A 238 9.58 20.12 -1.04
C LEU A 238 9.55 21.60 -1.42
N GLN A 239 10.30 22.01 -2.45
CA GLN A 239 10.32 23.42 -2.88
C GLN A 239 9.46 23.71 -4.11
N SER A 240 9.31 22.74 -5.00
CA SER A 240 8.50 22.83 -6.21
C SER A 240 7.93 21.47 -6.58
N LEU A 241 6.81 21.48 -7.30
CA LEU A 241 6.25 20.28 -7.93
C LEU A 241 6.84 20.06 -9.33
N PRO A 242 6.87 18.81 -9.83
CA PRO A 242 7.24 18.54 -11.22
C PRO A 242 6.10 19.03 -12.13
N GLU A 243 6.32 19.05 -13.45
CA GLU A 243 5.27 19.40 -14.43
C GLU A 243 4.07 18.44 -14.32
N VAL A 244 3.07 18.85 -13.52
CA VAL A 244 1.77 18.16 -13.40
C VAL A 244 0.98 18.20 -14.71
N ALA A 245 1.43 18.99 -15.70
CA ALA A 245 0.91 19.06 -17.08
C ALA A 245 0.84 17.70 -17.77
N LEU A 246 1.76 16.80 -17.40
CA LEU A 246 1.86 15.47 -17.98
C LEU A 246 0.73 14.54 -17.50
N LEU A 247 -0.03 14.95 -16.47
CA LEU A 247 -1.15 14.21 -15.89
C LEU A 247 -2.48 14.72 -16.46
N SER A 248 -2.72 14.48 -17.75
CA SER A 248 -3.86 15.06 -18.49
C SER A 248 -5.25 14.69 -17.95
N SER A 249 -5.39 13.59 -17.21
CA SER A 249 -6.65 13.16 -16.57
C SER A 249 -6.85 13.65 -15.13
N LEU A 250 -5.91 14.44 -14.59
CA LEU A 250 -5.91 14.82 -13.18
C LEU A 250 -7.06 15.80 -12.85
N SER A 251 -8.05 15.29 -12.13
CA SER A 251 -9.22 16.06 -11.71
C SER A 251 -9.09 16.70 -10.32
N GLN A 252 -8.28 16.11 -9.44
CA GLN A 252 -8.11 16.56 -8.06
C GLN A 252 -6.64 16.61 -7.66
N LEU A 253 -6.19 17.78 -7.18
CA LEU A 253 -4.86 17.96 -6.56
C LEU A 253 -5.04 18.42 -5.13
N ILE A 254 -4.48 17.66 -4.18
CA ILE A 254 -4.47 17.99 -2.76
C ILE A 254 -3.04 18.06 -2.28
N ILE A 255 -2.65 19.17 -1.64
CA ILE A 255 -1.33 19.37 -1.06
C ILE A 255 -1.52 19.80 0.39
N HIS A 256 -0.92 19.10 1.34
CA HIS A 256 -1.02 19.45 2.76
C HIS A 256 0.32 19.35 3.47
N ASP A 257 0.61 20.25 4.40
CA ASP A 257 1.82 20.19 5.25
C ASP A 257 3.13 20.08 4.43
N CYS A 258 3.32 21.03 3.50
CA CYS A 258 4.53 21.18 2.70
C CYS A 258 5.15 22.56 2.96
N PRO A 259 5.83 22.77 4.09
CA PRO A 259 6.21 24.09 4.58
C PRO A 259 7.16 24.88 3.68
N ASN A 260 8.00 24.20 2.89
CA ASN A 260 8.95 24.86 2.00
C ASN A 260 8.48 24.96 0.54
N LEU A 261 7.24 24.58 0.20
CA LEU A 261 6.74 24.58 -1.18
C LEU A 261 6.47 26.02 -1.63
N LYS A 262 7.21 26.48 -2.64
CA LYS A 262 7.21 27.89 -3.09
C LYS A 262 6.43 28.13 -4.37
N SER A 263 6.20 27.11 -5.19
CA SER A 263 5.56 27.28 -6.49
C SER A 263 4.78 26.07 -6.94
N LEU A 264 3.77 26.32 -7.77
CA LEU A 264 3.03 25.31 -8.53
C LEU A 264 3.45 25.37 -10.01
N PRO A 265 3.27 24.30 -10.80
CA PRO A 265 3.55 24.29 -12.24
C PRO A 265 2.38 24.93 -12.99
N VAL A 266 2.10 26.21 -12.71
CA VAL A 266 0.82 26.84 -13.03
C VAL A 266 0.58 26.95 -14.54
N LYS A 267 1.64 27.25 -15.30
CA LYS A 267 1.65 27.28 -16.79
C LYS A 267 1.43 25.91 -17.45
N GLY A 268 1.40 24.84 -16.66
CA GLY A 268 1.16 23.47 -17.08
C GLY A 268 0.09 22.79 -16.22
N THR A 269 -0.87 23.53 -15.67
CA THR A 269 -1.97 22.89 -14.93
C THR A 269 -2.90 22.17 -15.92
N PRO A 270 -3.22 20.88 -15.72
CA PRO A 270 -4.09 20.16 -16.65
C PRO A 270 -5.51 20.73 -16.62
N SER A 271 -6.10 20.96 -17.80
CA SER A 271 -7.44 21.54 -17.93
C SER A 271 -8.58 20.69 -17.35
N SER A 272 -8.29 19.44 -17.01
CA SER A 272 -9.22 18.52 -16.35
C SER A 272 -9.34 18.76 -14.83
N ILE A 273 -8.48 19.59 -14.24
CA ILE A 273 -8.51 19.87 -12.82
C ILE A 273 -9.81 20.61 -12.46
N SER A 274 -10.54 20.04 -11.50
CA SER A 274 -11.80 20.61 -10.99
C SER A 274 -11.72 20.89 -9.48
N LYS A 275 -10.76 20.27 -8.79
CA LYS A 275 -10.55 20.48 -7.36
C LYS A 275 -9.08 20.71 -7.04
N LEU A 276 -8.80 21.84 -6.39
CA LEU A 276 -7.51 22.17 -5.81
C LEU A 276 -7.67 22.40 -4.31
N SER A 277 -6.94 21.66 -3.49
CA SER A 277 -6.95 21.83 -2.03
C SER A 277 -5.53 21.99 -1.51
N ILE A 278 -5.25 23.10 -0.84
CA ILE A 278 -3.93 23.41 -0.28
C ILE A 278 -4.09 23.76 1.19
N SER A 279 -3.37 23.08 2.09
CA SER A 279 -3.40 23.39 3.52
C SER A 279 -2.00 23.33 4.11
N GLU A 280 -1.72 24.12 5.13
CA GLU A 280 -0.44 24.08 5.87
C GLU A 280 0.79 24.24 4.95
N CYS A 281 0.66 25.09 3.92
CA CYS A 281 1.71 25.41 2.95
C CYS A 281 2.03 26.92 2.97
N PRO A 282 2.67 27.45 4.04
CA PRO A 282 2.81 28.88 4.31
C PRO A 282 3.49 29.70 3.21
N LEU A 283 4.39 29.10 2.42
CA LEU A 283 5.06 29.80 1.31
C LEU A 283 4.23 29.82 0.01
N LEU A 284 3.33 28.85 -0.18
CA LEU A 284 2.51 28.73 -1.38
C LEU A 284 1.16 29.44 -1.22
N THR A 285 0.54 29.36 -0.04
CA THR A 285 -0.78 29.94 0.24
C THR A 285 -0.89 31.42 -0.16
N PRO A 286 0.08 32.31 0.13
CA PRO A 286 -0.03 33.73 -0.26
C PRO A 286 -0.07 33.95 -1.78
N LEU A 287 0.53 33.05 -2.57
CA LEU A 287 0.55 33.16 -4.04
C LEU A 287 -0.80 32.79 -4.67
N LEU A 288 -1.70 32.18 -3.91
CA LEU A 288 -3.00 31.68 -4.36
C LEU A 288 -4.16 32.47 -3.76
N GLU A 289 -3.87 33.57 -3.05
CA GLU A 289 -4.88 34.43 -2.42
C GLU A 289 -5.88 34.94 -3.47
N PHE A 290 -7.17 34.90 -3.12
CA PHE A 290 -8.25 35.39 -3.97
C PHE A 290 -7.98 36.84 -4.43
N ASP A 291 -8.01 37.05 -5.75
CA ASP A 291 -7.89 38.36 -6.42
C ASP A 291 -6.56 39.13 -6.18
N LYS A 292 -5.62 38.56 -5.43
CA LYS A 292 -4.32 39.19 -5.11
C LYS A 292 -3.11 38.30 -5.36
N GLY A 293 -3.29 36.99 -5.28
CA GLY A 293 -2.23 36.02 -5.46
C GLY A 293 -1.71 36.02 -6.90
N GLU A 294 -0.39 35.92 -7.06
CA GLU A 294 0.27 35.87 -8.38
C GLU A 294 -0.28 34.76 -9.27
N TYR A 295 -0.73 33.64 -8.69
CA TYR A 295 -1.26 32.48 -9.42
C TYR A 295 -2.78 32.46 -9.55
N TRP A 296 -3.48 33.48 -9.03
CA TRP A 296 -4.93 33.50 -9.02
C TRP A 296 -5.54 33.40 -10.42
N LEU A 297 -5.01 34.17 -11.38
CA LEU A 297 -5.52 34.21 -12.75
C LEU A 297 -5.38 32.86 -13.46
N GLU A 298 -4.37 32.09 -13.11
CA GLU A 298 -4.13 30.78 -13.69
C GLU A 298 -4.94 29.67 -13.02
N ILE A 299 -5.42 29.83 -11.78
CA ILE A 299 -6.23 28.81 -11.09
C ILE A 299 -7.73 29.16 -11.00
N ASN A 300 -8.14 30.38 -11.34
CA ASN A 300 -9.53 30.83 -11.20
C ASN A 300 -10.56 30.03 -12.02
N HIS A 301 -10.10 29.26 -13.02
CA HIS A 301 -10.92 28.38 -13.84
C HIS A 301 -11.32 27.08 -13.11
N ILE A 302 -10.68 26.78 -11.97
CA ILE A 302 -10.92 25.57 -11.17
C ILE A 302 -12.19 25.75 -10.36
N SER A 303 -13.14 24.82 -10.45
CA SER A 303 -14.47 24.96 -9.87
C SER A 303 -14.54 24.80 -8.35
N ALA A 304 -13.57 24.14 -7.72
CA ALA A 304 -13.50 23.97 -6.27
C ALA A 304 -12.08 24.22 -5.75
N ILE A 305 -11.85 25.41 -5.21
CA ILE A 305 -10.57 25.81 -4.61
C ILE A 305 -10.74 25.86 -3.09
N LYS A 306 -9.87 25.17 -2.36
CA LYS A 306 -9.83 25.19 -0.89
C LYS A 306 -8.43 25.52 -0.41
N ILE A 307 -8.27 26.56 0.42
CA ILE A 307 -6.99 27.01 0.97
C ILE A 307 -7.09 27.16 2.49
N ASN A 308 -6.25 26.46 3.26
CA ASN A 308 -6.21 26.52 4.74
C ASN A 308 -7.61 26.47 5.39
N GLU A 309 -8.46 25.57 4.89
CA GLU A 309 -9.87 25.38 5.31
C GLU A 309 -10.92 26.32 4.71
N GLU A 310 -10.52 27.39 4.05
CA GLU A 310 -11.43 28.34 3.38
C GLU A 310 -11.70 27.92 1.92
N TYR A 311 -12.95 28.07 1.49
CA TYR A 311 -13.33 27.89 0.08
C TYR A 311 -13.30 29.24 -0.62
N LEU A 312 -12.67 29.29 -1.79
CA LEU A 312 -12.60 30.47 -2.65
C LEU A 312 -13.59 30.39 -3.82
#